data_AF-A0A1Q3S905-F1
#
_entry.id   AF-A0A1Q3S905-F1
#
_cell.length_a   1.000
_cell.length_b   1.000
_cell.length_c   1.000
_cell.angle_alpha   90.00
_cell.angle_beta   90.00
_cell.angle_gamma   90.00
#
_symmetry.space_group_name_H-M   'P 1'
#
loop_
_entity.id
_entity.type
_entity.pdbx_description
1 polymer ?
#
loop_
_entity_poly.entity_id
_entity_poly.type
_entity_poly.pdbx_seq_one_letter_code
_entity_poly.pdbx_strand_id
1 'polypeptide(L)'
;MNPFKCYQVVFFLLFLTAEIGQAQTFISYEALMNDGYRSGKNETGFNYDLVKSFLKDLHPKLYLLNGKTKDLSQGHISSAEVDVRSLQQLLTMDNTALLEMLTIKISVNDASKIDLTQLGKFKNLKYIHIICDFKCNEDYIKRLFLNNRTDYLIIYSISIPS
;
A
#
# COMPACT_ATOMS: atom_id res chain seq x y z
N MET A 1 72.39 -10.18 -0.42
CA MET A 1 71.81 -9.47 -1.58
C MET A 1 71.01 -10.46 -2.40
N ASN A 2 69.68 -10.36 -2.36
CA ASN A 2 68.74 -10.76 -3.40
C ASN A 2 67.37 -10.16 -3.01
N PRO A 3 66.81 -9.20 -3.77
CA PRO A 3 65.58 -8.53 -3.40
C PRO A 3 64.39 -9.12 -4.18
N PHE A 4 63.51 -9.86 -3.50
CA PHE A 4 62.19 -10.17 -4.06
C PHE A 4 61.17 -9.17 -3.52
N LYS A 5 60.86 -8.19 -4.37
CA LYS A 5 59.59 -7.44 -4.41
C LYS A 5 58.42 -8.42 -4.63
N CYS A 6 57.20 -7.91 -4.40
CA CYS A 6 55.87 -8.48 -4.70
C CYS A 6 55.17 -9.08 -3.48
N TYR A 7 53.92 -8.81 -3.15
CA TYR A 7 52.85 -8.02 -3.78
C TYR A 7 51.96 -7.56 -2.60
N GLN A 8 51.54 -6.30 -2.58
CA GLN A 8 50.45 -5.88 -1.68
C GLN A 8 49.18 -6.63 -2.11
N VAL A 9 48.73 -7.58 -1.31
CA VAL A 9 47.39 -8.16 -1.45
C VAL A 9 46.41 -7.19 -0.79
N VAL A 10 45.93 -6.22 -1.57
CA VAL A 10 44.77 -5.42 -1.17
C VAL A 10 43.54 -6.31 -1.39
N PHE A 11 43.04 -6.88 -0.30
CA PHE A 11 41.80 -7.65 -0.28
C PHE A 11 40.63 -6.66 -0.37
N PHE A 12 40.18 -6.36 -1.59
CA PHE A 12 38.98 -5.54 -1.84
C PHE A 12 37.75 -6.40 -1.52
N LEU A 13 37.29 -6.36 -0.26
CA LEU A 13 35.99 -6.88 0.16
C LEU A 13 34.90 -6.00 -0.47
N LEU A 14 34.46 -6.37 -1.67
CA LEU A 14 33.20 -5.93 -2.25
C LEU A 14 32.07 -6.45 -1.36
N PHE A 15 31.63 -5.63 -0.42
CA PHE A 15 30.33 -5.81 0.23
C PHE A 15 29.25 -5.59 -0.84
N LEU A 16 28.87 -6.67 -1.52
CA LEU A 16 27.60 -6.77 -2.23
C LEU A 16 26.49 -6.68 -1.18
N THR A 17 26.06 -5.46 -0.87
CA THR A 17 24.76 -5.25 -0.23
C THR A 17 23.72 -5.66 -1.25
N ALA A 18 23.32 -6.94 -1.23
CA ALA A 18 22.10 -7.37 -1.88
C ALA A 18 20.96 -6.61 -1.19
N GLU A 19 20.48 -5.54 -1.83
CA GLU A 19 19.19 -4.97 -1.47
C GLU A 19 18.15 -6.06 -1.73
N ILE A 20 17.73 -6.74 -0.67
CA ILE A 20 16.59 -7.65 -0.71
C ILE A 20 15.37 -6.75 -0.90
N GLY A 21 15.08 -6.38 -2.14
CA GLY A 21 13.84 -5.69 -2.49
C GLY A 21 12.67 -6.62 -2.17
N GLN A 22 11.95 -6.35 -1.09
CA GLN A 22 10.75 -7.10 -0.79
C GLN A 22 9.70 -6.81 -1.87
N ALA A 23 9.09 -7.82 -2.50
CA ALA A 23 8.04 -7.53 -3.47
C ALA A 23 6.81 -6.97 -2.75
N GLN A 24 6.17 -5.95 -3.33
CA GLN A 24 4.88 -5.45 -2.84
C GLN A 24 3.85 -6.60 -2.77
N THR A 25 3.10 -6.69 -1.68
CA THR A 25 2.20 -7.83 -1.45
C THR A 25 0.78 -7.50 -1.91
N PHE A 26 0.22 -8.34 -2.78
CA PHE A 26 -1.17 -8.24 -3.26
C PHE A 26 -2.01 -9.40 -2.71
N ILE A 27 -3.24 -9.12 -2.31
CA ILE A 27 -4.19 -10.13 -1.82
C ILE A 27 -5.63 -9.72 -2.19
N SER A 28 -6.47 -10.68 -2.60
CA SER A 28 -7.90 -10.40 -2.73
C SER A 28 -8.55 -10.28 -1.35
N TYR A 29 -9.57 -9.44 -1.23
CA TYR A 29 -10.35 -9.31 0.00
C TYR A 29 -10.94 -10.64 0.45
N GLU A 30 -11.46 -11.45 -0.47
CA GLU A 30 -12.00 -12.77 -0.18
C GLU A 30 -10.95 -13.71 0.42
N ALA A 31 -9.73 -13.72 -0.15
CA ALA A 31 -8.63 -14.52 0.38
C ALA A 31 -8.19 -14.04 1.77
N LEU A 32 -8.16 -12.72 2.00
CA LEU A 32 -7.83 -12.14 3.31
C LEU A 32 -8.84 -12.55 4.38
N MET A 33 -10.13 -12.46 4.06
CA MET A 33 -11.21 -12.70 5.00
C MET A 33 -11.43 -14.19 5.28
N ASN A 34 -10.92 -15.08 4.42
CA ASN A 34 -10.90 -16.51 4.68
C ASN A 34 -9.87 -16.85 5.78
N ASP A 35 -10.31 -17.54 6.83
CA ASP A 35 -9.49 -17.85 8.01
C ASP A 35 -8.26 -18.73 7.68
N GLY A 36 -8.27 -19.43 6.55
CA GLY A 36 -7.13 -20.21 6.06
C GLY A 36 -5.87 -19.40 5.72
N TYR A 37 -5.97 -18.08 5.53
CA TYR A 37 -4.81 -17.24 5.21
C TYR A 37 -3.88 -17.00 6.42
N ARG A 38 -4.36 -17.22 7.66
CA ARG A 38 -3.58 -16.97 8.89
C ARG A 38 -2.35 -17.89 9.07
N SER A 39 -2.27 -18.99 8.34
CA SER A 39 -1.30 -20.07 8.65
C SER A 39 0.00 -20.05 7.81
N GLY A 40 0.08 -19.27 6.73
CA GLY A 40 1.12 -19.47 5.71
C GLY A 40 2.17 -18.37 5.51
N LYS A 41 2.01 -17.16 6.08
CA LYS A 41 2.80 -15.98 5.66
C LYS A 41 3.23 -15.04 6.80
N ASN A 42 3.78 -15.59 7.89
CA ASN A 42 4.44 -14.77 8.93
C ASN A 42 5.73 -14.06 8.45
N GLU A 43 6.07 -14.15 7.16
CA GLU A 43 7.30 -13.58 6.59
C GLU A 43 7.15 -12.13 6.07
N THR A 44 5.91 -11.63 5.90
CA THR A 44 5.67 -10.30 5.29
C THR A 44 5.64 -9.15 6.30
N GLY A 45 5.65 -9.43 7.61
CA GLY A 45 5.62 -8.40 8.66
C GLY A 45 4.29 -7.61 8.78
N PHE A 46 3.27 -7.92 7.98
CA PHE A 46 1.96 -7.27 8.04
C PHE A 46 1.05 -7.84 9.14
N ASN A 47 0.29 -6.98 9.81
CA ASN A 47 -0.70 -7.39 10.82
C ASN A 47 -2.08 -7.61 10.17
N TYR A 48 -2.34 -8.83 9.69
CA TYR A 48 -3.59 -9.16 9.00
C TYR A 48 -4.84 -9.02 9.89
N ASP A 49 -4.73 -9.21 11.21
CA ASP A 49 -5.86 -9.03 12.13
C ASP A 49 -6.24 -7.54 12.26
N LEU A 50 -5.24 -6.65 12.31
CA LEU A 50 -5.45 -5.20 12.26
C LEU A 50 -6.11 -4.79 10.94
N VAL A 51 -5.64 -5.31 9.80
CA VAL A 51 -6.25 -5.04 8.48
C VAL A 51 -7.72 -5.46 8.46
N LYS A 52 -8.03 -6.67 8.94
CA LYS A 52 -9.42 -7.13 9.07
C LYS A 52 -10.26 -6.19 9.92
N SER A 53 -9.70 -5.64 11.00
CA SER A 53 -10.42 -4.67 11.84
C SER A 53 -10.71 -3.35 11.11
N PHE A 54 -9.78 -2.83 10.30
CA PHE A 54 -10.01 -1.65 9.46
C PHE A 54 -11.09 -1.91 8.40
N LEU A 55 -11.07 -3.09 7.77
CA LEU A 55 -12.00 -3.46 6.71
C LEU A 55 -13.42 -3.71 7.22
N LYS A 56 -13.59 -4.09 8.49
CA LYS A 56 -14.89 -4.25 9.15
C LYS A 56 -15.48 -2.93 9.68
N ASP A 57 -14.93 -1.79 9.26
CA ASP A 57 -15.34 -0.45 9.70
C ASP A 57 -15.33 -0.25 11.24
N LEU A 58 -14.42 -0.95 11.94
CA LEU A 58 -14.30 -0.85 13.41
C LEU A 58 -13.46 0.36 13.87
N HIS A 59 -12.92 1.13 12.92
CA HIS A 59 -12.08 2.29 13.18
C HIS A 59 -12.76 3.55 12.64
N PRO A 60 -12.66 4.70 13.36
CA PRO A 60 -13.04 5.99 12.83
C PRO A 60 -12.34 6.29 11.48
N LYS A 61 -13.11 6.76 10.49
CA LYS A 61 -12.60 7.04 9.14
C LYS A 61 -12.86 8.48 8.69
N LEU A 62 -11.92 9.01 7.94
CA LEU A 62 -12.16 10.15 7.07
C LEU A 62 -12.77 9.66 5.75
N TYR A 63 -13.87 10.24 5.31
CA TYR A 63 -14.46 9.98 3.99
C TYR A 63 -14.30 11.18 3.08
N LEU A 64 -13.73 10.96 1.89
CA LEU A 64 -13.56 11.93 0.82
C LEU A 64 -14.18 11.37 -0.46
N LEU A 65 -15.49 11.57 -0.61
CA LEU A 65 -16.28 10.94 -1.66
C LEU A 65 -17.05 12.00 -2.46
N ASN A 66 -16.91 11.97 -3.77
CA ASN A 66 -17.47 12.87 -4.76
C ASN A 66 -17.17 14.34 -4.44
N GLY A 67 -15.93 14.62 -4.01
CA GLY A 67 -15.49 15.95 -3.57
C GLY A 67 -16.09 16.41 -2.24
N LYS A 68 -16.80 15.54 -1.52
CA LYS A 68 -17.38 15.84 -0.19
C LYS A 68 -16.54 15.21 0.90
N THR A 69 -16.38 15.96 2.00
CA THR A 69 -15.68 15.50 3.19
C THR A 69 -16.66 15.16 4.30
N LYS A 70 -16.49 13.97 4.88
CA LYS A 70 -17.13 13.60 6.15
C LYS A 70 -16.05 13.02 7.06
N ASP A 71 -15.70 13.78 8.09
CA ASP A 71 -14.66 13.39 9.04
C ASP A 71 -15.31 12.77 10.29
N LEU A 72 -15.13 11.47 10.49
CA LEU A 72 -15.50 10.77 11.72
C LEU A 72 -14.29 10.47 12.61
N SER A 73 -13.09 10.85 12.17
CA SER A 73 -11.81 10.52 12.82
C SER A 73 -11.53 11.35 14.08
N GLN A 74 -12.35 12.37 14.36
CA GLN A 74 -12.18 13.31 15.48
C GLN A 74 -10.78 13.96 15.49
N GLY A 75 -10.22 14.20 14.29
CA GLY A 75 -8.89 14.79 14.11
C GLY A 75 -7.74 13.77 14.08
N HIS A 76 -8.00 12.49 14.37
CA HIS A 76 -7.01 11.41 14.36
C HIS A 76 -7.24 10.47 13.17
N ILE A 77 -6.80 10.88 11.98
CA ILE A 77 -7.00 10.12 10.74
C ILE A 77 -6.05 8.92 10.70
N SER A 78 -6.45 7.79 11.29
CA SER A 78 -5.74 6.51 11.15
C SER A 78 -6.18 5.73 9.91
N SER A 79 -7.39 6.00 9.41
CA SER A 79 -7.90 5.41 8.18
C SER A 79 -8.74 6.41 7.38
N ALA A 80 -8.69 6.28 6.05
CA ALA A 80 -9.45 7.11 5.13
C ALA A 80 -10.05 6.28 3.99
N GLU A 81 -11.22 6.70 3.52
CA GLU A 81 -11.86 6.20 2.32
C GLU A 81 -12.02 7.35 1.32
N VAL A 82 -11.49 7.16 0.12
CA VAL A 82 -11.42 8.19 -0.91
C VAL A 82 -11.80 7.62 -2.27
N ASP A 83 -12.46 8.40 -3.11
CA ASP A 83 -12.51 8.08 -4.54
C ASP A 83 -11.39 8.77 -5.30
N VAL A 84 -11.10 8.26 -6.49
CA VAL A 84 -10.01 8.76 -7.33
C VAL A 84 -10.08 10.28 -7.56
N ARG A 85 -11.27 10.82 -7.77
CA ARG A 85 -11.48 12.24 -8.03
C ARG A 85 -11.16 13.11 -6.83
N SER A 86 -11.31 12.56 -5.63
CA SER A 86 -11.08 13.22 -4.35
C SER A 86 -9.68 12.90 -3.78
N LEU A 87 -8.87 12.07 -4.44
CA LEU A 87 -7.54 11.68 -3.96
C LEU A 87 -6.62 12.89 -3.78
N GLN A 88 -6.66 13.85 -4.70
CA GLN A 88 -5.87 15.07 -4.59
C GLN A 88 -6.23 15.90 -3.34
N GLN A 89 -7.51 15.91 -2.95
CA GLN A 89 -7.93 16.56 -1.72
C GLN A 89 -7.26 15.94 -0.49
N LEU A 90 -7.17 14.60 -0.42
CA LEU A 90 -6.47 13.89 0.65
C LEU A 90 -4.97 14.22 0.64
N LEU A 91 -4.35 14.23 -0.54
CA LEU A 91 -2.92 14.51 -0.71
C LEU A 91 -2.56 15.94 -0.28
N THR A 92 -3.49 16.88 -0.31
CA THR A 92 -3.28 18.26 0.19
C THR A 92 -3.52 18.44 1.69
N MET A 93 -4.07 17.45 2.40
CA MET A 93 -4.32 17.56 3.84
C MET A 93 -3.04 17.42 4.68
N ASP A 94 -2.95 18.22 5.73
CA ASP A 94 -1.79 18.26 6.64
C ASP A 94 -1.91 17.28 7.84
N ASN A 95 -3.12 16.92 8.25
CA ASN A 95 -3.39 16.06 9.40
C ASN A 95 -3.42 14.55 9.07
N THR A 96 -2.68 14.12 8.04
CA THR A 96 -2.65 12.73 7.55
C THR A 96 -1.46 11.92 8.08
N ALA A 97 -0.72 12.46 9.05
CA ALA A 97 0.50 11.83 9.57
C ALA A 97 0.24 10.44 10.21
N LEU A 98 -0.94 10.20 10.76
CA LEU A 98 -1.32 8.93 11.40
C LEU A 98 -1.98 7.94 10.43
N LEU A 99 -2.15 8.29 9.16
CA LEU A 99 -2.87 7.45 8.20
C LEU A 99 -2.12 6.13 7.96
N GLU A 100 -2.72 5.02 8.41
CA GLU A 100 -2.17 3.66 8.27
C GLU A 100 -2.89 2.84 7.19
N MET A 101 -4.18 3.12 6.98
CA MET A 101 -5.04 2.42 6.04
C MET A 101 -5.75 3.39 5.08
N LEU A 102 -5.60 3.17 3.78
CA LEU A 102 -6.29 3.93 2.75
C LEU A 102 -7.17 3.02 1.89
N THR A 103 -8.47 3.27 1.89
CA THR A 103 -9.41 2.65 0.94
C THR A 103 -9.60 3.60 -0.25
N ILE A 104 -9.33 3.12 -1.47
CA ILE A 104 -9.49 3.87 -2.71
C ILE A 104 -10.58 3.22 -3.56
N LYS A 105 -11.65 3.98 -3.83
CA LYS A 105 -12.73 3.60 -4.74
C LYS A 105 -12.38 4.05 -6.16
N ILE A 106 -12.28 3.08 -7.07
CA ILE A 106 -11.97 3.30 -8.47
C ILE A 106 -13.19 2.99 -9.31
N SER A 107 -13.65 3.99 -10.06
CA SER A 107 -14.67 3.80 -11.09
C SER A 107 -14.04 3.52 -12.45
N VAL A 108 -14.74 2.79 -13.33
CA VAL A 108 -14.34 2.57 -14.73
C VAL A 108 -13.95 3.87 -15.46
N ASN A 109 -14.63 4.97 -15.15
CA ASN A 109 -14.38 6.28 -15.77
C ASN A 109 -13.09 6.95 -15.29
N ASP A 110 -12.55 6.52 -14.15
CA ASP A 110 -11.40 7.11 -13.49
C ASP A 110 -10.13 6.24 -13.63
N ALA A 111 -10.28 5.03 -14.19
CA ALA A 111 -9.25 4.01 -14.36
C ALA A 111 -7.95 4.49 -15.04
N SER A 112 -8.03 5.42 -15.98
CA SER A 112 -6.88 5.92 -16.76
C SER A 112 -6.12 7.08 -16.10
N LYS A 113 -6.60 7.61 -14.96
CA LYS A 113 -6.11 8.87 -14.38
C LYS A 113 -5.42 8.71 -13.02
N ILE A 114 -5.18 7.47 -12.60
CA ILE A 114 -4.70 7.17 -11.25
C ILE A 114 -3.20 7.01 -11.27
N ASP A 115 -2.53 7.93 -10.59
CA ASP A 115 -1.14 7.82 -10.21
C ASP A 115 -1.04 7.68 -8.68
N LEU A 116 -0.77 6.47 -8.21
CA LEU A 116 -0.63 6.17 -6.78
C LEU A 116 0.80 6.39 -6.25
N THR A 117 1.73 6.87 -7.07
CA THR A 117 3.10 7.17 -6.60
C THR A 117 3.10 8.26 -5.54
N GLN A 118 2.11 9.17 -5.56
CA GLN A 118 1.95 10.27 -4.61
C GLN A 118 1.56 9.80 -3.20
N LEU A 119 1.11 8.55 -3.03
CA LEU A 119 0.93 7.94 -1.71
C LEU A 119 2.26 7.87 -0.92
N GLY A 120 3.38 8.05 -1.64
CA GLY A 120 4.61 8.73 -1.23
C GLY A 120 4.57 9.44 0.12
N LYS A 121 3.69 10.44 0.19
CA LYS A 121 3.54 11.40 1.28
C LYS A 121 3.18 10.78 2.63
N PHE A 122 2.41 9.69 2.63
CA PHE A 122 1.87 9.09 3.85
C PHE A 122 2.89 8.13 4.47
N LYS A 123 3.70 8.64 5.39
CA LYS A 123 4.82 7.89 5.99
C LYS A 123 4.41 6.65 6.78
N ASN A 124 3.20 6.65 7.35
CA ASN A 124 2.68 5.54 8.15
C ASN A 124 1.73 4.62 7.38
N LEU A 125 1.45 4.92 6.10
CA LEU A 125 0.55 4.11 5.29
C LEU A 125 1.19 2.74 5.05
N LYS A 126 0.50 1.68 5.45
CA LYS A 126 0.95 0.28 5.30
C LYS A 126 -0.04 -0.56 4.52
N TYR A 127 -1.31 -0.16 4.56
CA TYR A 127 -2.42 -0.94 4.04
C TYR A 127 -3.19 -0.10 3.03
N ILE A 128 -3.37 -0.64 1.82
CA ILE A 128 -4.15 0.00 0.77
C ILE A 128 -5.24 -0.97 0.34
N HIS A 129 -6.49 -0.55 0.39
CA HIS A 129 -7.62 -1.32 -0.09
C HIS A 129 -8.20 -0.68 -1.34
N ILE A 130 -8.11 -1.37 -2.47
CA ILE A 130 -8.69 -0.93 -3.73
C ILE A 130 -10.06 -1.57 -3.92
N ILE A 131 -11.08 -0.74 -4.12
CA ILE A 131 -12.44 -1.17 -4.47
C ILE A 131 -12.71 -0.74 -5.91
N CYS A 132 -12.88 -1.71 -6.81
CA CYS A 132 -13.26 -1.44 -8.20
C CYS A 132 -14.77 -1.61 -8.37
N ASP A 133 -15.45 -0.67 -9.03
CA ASP A 133 -16.85 -0.84 -9.46
C ASP A 133 -16.99 -1.62 -10.80
N PHE A 134 -15.85 -2.05 -11.36
CA PHE A 134 -15.74 -2.79 -12.60
C PHE A 134 -14.86 -4.02 -12.38
N LYS A 135 -14.81 -4.90 -13.39
CA LYS A 135 -13.95 -6.08 -13.36
C LYS A 135 -12.47 -5.68 -13.43
N CYS A 136 -11.83 -5.61 -12.26
CA CYS A 136 -10.39 -5.47 -12.13
C CYS A 136 -9.78 -6.79 -11.65
N ASN A 137 -8.54 -7.07 -12.06
CA ASN A 137 -7.76 -8.22 -11.61
C ASN A 137 -6.43 -7.76 -11.01
N GLU A 138 -5.67 -8.68 -10.43
CA GLU A 138 -4.39 -8.37 -9.79
C GLU A 138 -3.41 -7.65 -10.74
N ASP A 139 -3.33 -8.06 -12.00
CA ASP A 139 -2.46 -7.43 -13.00
C ASP A 139 -2.85 -5.98 -13.29
N TYR A 140 -4.16 -5.69 -13.35
CA TYR A 140 -4.64 -4.32 -13.46
C TYR A 140 -4.21 -3.50 -12.26
N ILE A 141 -4.39 -4.01 -11.03
CA ILE A 141 -4.05 -3.30 -9.80
C ILE A 141 -2.53 -3.05 -9.70
N LYS A 142 -1.71 -4.04 -10.05
CA LYS A 142 -0.24 -3.89 -10.10
C LYS A 142 0.19 -2.72 -10.98
N ARG A 143 -0.47 -2.51 -12.12
CA ARG A 143 -0.15 -1.39 -13.03
C ARG A 143 -0.48 0.00 -12.47
N LEU A 144 -1.30 0.10 -11.43
CA LEU A 144 -1.59 1.38 -10.75
C LEU A 144 -0.41 1.87 -9.90
N PHE A 145 0.51 0.98 -9.55
CA PHE A 145 1.69 1.27 -8.74
C PHE A 145 2.93 1.24 -9.62
N LEU A 146 3.21 2.36 -10.30
CA LEU A 146 4.36 2.50 -11.21
C LEU A 146 5.71 2.39 -10.47
N ASN A 147 5.73 2.69 -9.18
CA ASN A 147 6.90 2.54 -8.32
C ASN A 147 6.64 1.39 -7.33
N ASN A 148 7.47 0.35 -7.40
CA ASN A 148 7.46 -0.82 -6.51
C ASN A 148 7.89 -0.42 -5.09
N ARG A 149 7.06 0.34 -4.38
CA ARG A 149 7.21 0.53 -2.93
C ARG A 149 6.85 -0.78 -2.25
N THR A 150 7.85 -1.35 -1.60
CA THR A 150 7.88 -2.72 -1.09
C THR A 150 7.13 -2.89 0.23
N ASP A 151 6.66 -1.79 0.81
CA ASP A 151 6.15 -1.66 2.18
C ASP A 151 4.63 -1.65 2.29
N TYR A 152 3.90 -1.81 1.18
CA TYR A 152 2.44 -1.86 1.18
C TYR A 152 1.89 -3.27 1.07
N LEU A 153 0.86 -3.55 1.87
CA LEU A 153 -0.10 -4.61 1.61
C LEU A 153 -1.27 -4.02 0.82
N ILE A 154 -1.43 -4.47 -0.42
CA ILE A 154 -2.53 -4.10 -1.29
C ILE A 154 -3.61 -5.17 -1.23
N ILE A 155 -4.77 -4.80 -0.70
CA ILE A 155 -6.00 -5.57 -0.73
C ILE A 155 -6.83 -5.09 -1.92
N TYR A 156 -7.38 -5.99 -2.73
CA TYR A 156 -8.31 -5.61 -3.79
C TYR A 156 -9.64 -6.36 -3.72
N SER A 157 -10.72 -5.68 -4.11
CA SER A 157 -12.08 -6.22 -4.17
C SER A 157 -12.88 -5.61 -5.32
N ILE A 158 -13.83 -6.38 -5.84
CA ILE A 158 -14.79 -5.92 -6.84
C ILE A 158 -16.12 -5.65 -6.14
N SER A 159 -16.70 -4.48 -6.37
CA SER A 159 -18.01 -4.06 -5.86
C SER A 159 -18.83 -3.49 -7.01
N ILE A 160 -19.25 -4.36 -7.93
CA ILE A 160 -20.12 -3.97 -9.04
C ILE A 160 -21.52 -3.71 -8.45
N PRO A 161 -22.05 -2.49 -8.53
CA PRO A 161 -23.43 -2.23 -8.12
C PRO A 161 -24.39 -3.03 -9.01
N SER A 162 -25.30 -3.76 -8.38
CA SER A 162 -26.35 -4.57 -9.02
C SER A 162 -27.38 -3.73 -9.76
#